data_AF-A0A6B0UFH8-F1
#
_entry.id   AF-A0A6B0UFH8-F1
#
_cell.length_a   1.000
_cell.length_b   1.000
_cell.length_c   1.000
_cell.angle_alpha   90.00
_cell.angle_beta   90.00
_cell.angle_gamma   90.00
#
_symmetry.space_group_name_H-M   'P 1'
#
loop_
_entity.id
_entity.type
_entity.pdbx_description
1 polymer ?
#
loop_
_entity_poly.entity_id
_entity_poly.type
_entity_poly.pdbx_seq_one_letter_code
_entity_poly.pdbx_strand_id
1 'polypeptide(L)'
;KKENVFDNSLGSSLKFEARTGVLRTRTYRDKFQETNTLCATRHNDSETLEHLVLKCTGLHPALPEGLMDLAGALGFTGDDGQTEEKRITVTKRRLENWLKLSR
;
A
#
# COMPACT_ATOMS: atom_id res chain seq x y z
N LYS A 1 17.35 1.92 17.29
CA LYS A 1 17.36 0.88 16.23
C LYS A 1 16.39 1.31 15.14
N LYS A 2 16.90 1.83 14.00
CA LYS A 2 16.10 2.52 12.96
C LYS A 2 16.27 1.87 11.57
N GLU A 3 16.88 0.69 11.49
CA GLU A 3 17.61 0.25 10.27
C GLU A 3 16.93 -0.85 9.43
N ASN A 4 15.85 -1.50 9.87
CA ASN A 4 15.23 -2.59 9.09
C ASN A 4 13.90 -2.22 8.39
N VAL A 5 13.40 -1.00 8.60
CA VAL A 5 12.11 -0.55 8.03
C VAL A 5 12.27 0.06 6.62
N PHE A 6 13.48 0.41 6.21
CA PHE A 6 13.81 0.96 4.89
C PHE A 6 14.89 0.11 4.25
N ASP A 7 14.53 -1.12 3.90
CA ASP A 7 15.35 -2.07 3.15
C ASP A 7 15.14 -1.89 1.63
N ASN A 8 15.99 -2.51 0.81
CA ASN A 8 15.86 -2.48 -0.67
C ASN A 8 14.85 -3.51 -1.22
N SER A 9 13.84 -3.87 -0.42
CA SER A 9 12.79 -4.79 -0.87
C SER A 9 11.84 -4.12 -1.85
N LEU A 10 11.17 -4.94 -2.66
CA LEU A 10 10.11 -4.51 -3.57
C LEU A 10 9.02 -3.70 -2.82
N GLY A 11 8.60 -4.17 -1.65
CA GLY A 11 7.62 -3.49 -0.82
C GLY A 11 8.09 -2.10 -0.36
N SER A 12 9.38 -1.92 -0.09
CA SER A 12 9.95 -0.60 0.21
C SER A 12 9.93 0.34 -0.99
N SER A 13 10.26 -0.15 -2.19
CA SER A 13 10.14 0.63 -3.43
C SER A 13 8.69 1.05 -3.68
N LEU A 14 7.74 0.12 -3.57
CA LEU A 14 6.31 0.41 -3.75
C LEU A 14 5.78 1.38 -2.69
N LYS A 15 6.20 1.24 -1.42
CA LYS A 15 5.84 2.20 -0.37
C LYS A 15 6.43 3.58 -0.65
N PHE A 16 7.65 3.65 -1.18
CA PHE A 16 8.25 4.93 -1.58
C PHE A 16 7.43 5.59 -2.69
N GLU A 17 7.02 4.85 -3.72
CA GLU A 17 6.11 5.36 -4.75
C GLU A 17 4.76 5.82 -4.18
N ALA A 18 4.22 5.07 -3.23
CA ALA A 18 2.99 5.44 -2.53
C ALA A 18 3.13 6.75 -1.74
N ARG A 19 4.28 6.95 -1.07
CA ARG A 19 4.58 8.18 -0.33
C ARG A 19 4.73 9.40 -1.23
N THR A 20 5.31 9.22 -2.41
CA THR A 20 5.52 10.30 -3.38
C THR A 20 4.31 10.52 -4.29
N GLY A 21 3.25 9.71 -4.14
CA GLY A 21 2.03 9.82 -4.94
C GLY A 21 2.16 9.32 -6.37
N VAL A 22 3.22 8.57 -6.68
CA VAL A 22 3.52 8.06 -8.04
C VAL A 22 3.28 6.55 -8.17
N LEU A 23 2.69 5.92 -7.14
CA LEU A 23 2.30 4.51 -7.20
C LEU A 23 1.37 4.30 -8.39
N ARG A 24 1.80 3.44 -9.32
CA ARG A 24 1.16 3.25 -10.63
C ARG A 24 -0.10 2.37 -10.55
N THR A 25 -1.01 2.73 -9.67
CA THR A 25 -2.35 2.12 -9.58
C THR A 25 -3.12 2.31 -10.88
N ARG A 26 -4.16 1.51 -11.10
CA ARG A 26 -5.02 1.66 -12.29
C ARG A 26 -5.66 3.05 -12.38
N THR A 27 -6.10 3.61 -11.26
CA THR A 27 -6.60 5.00 -11.21
C THR A 27 -5.53 6.05 -11.53
N TYR A 28 -4.26 5.78 -11.22
CA TYR A 28 -3.16 6.65 -11.65
C TYR A 28 -2.92 6.54 -13.16
N ARG A 29 -2.94 5.33 -13.71
CA ARG A 29 -2.75 5.07 -15.15
C ARG A 29 -3.88 5.63 -16.01
N ASP A 30 -5.10 5.61 -15.50
CA ASP A 30 -6.29 6.15 -16.16
C ASP A 30 -6.14 7.62 -16.59
N LYS A 31 -5.31 8.39 -15.86
CA LYS A 31 -4.98 9.77 -16.22
C LYS A 31 -4.23 9.91 -17.55
N PHE A 32 -3.58 8.84 -18.02
CA PHE A 32 -2.71 8.84 -19.20
C PHE A 32 -3.18 7.87 -20.28
N GLN A 33 -3.97 6.86 -19.92
CA GLN A 33 -4.47 5.82 -20.81
C GLN A 33 -5.86 5.42 -20.31
N GLU A 34 -6.89 5.50 -21.15
CA GLU A 34 -8.23 5.01 -20.78
C GLU A 34 -8.13 3.53 -20.39
N THR A 35 -8.28 3.24 -19.10
CA THR A 35 -8.07 1.91 -18.57
C THR A 35 -9.09 1.58 -17.50
N ASN A 36 -9.28 0.29 -17.25
CA ASN A 36 -10.18 -0.12 -16.19
C ASN A 36 -9.60 0.32 -14.83
N THR A 37 -10.33 1.17 -14.11
CA THR A 37 -9.92 1.67 -12.79
C THR A 37 -10.20 0.70 -11.65
N LEU A 38 -10.93 -0.40 -11.90
CA LEU A 38 -11.33 -1.36 -10.86
C LEU A 38 -10.14 -2.15 -10.33
N CYS A 39 -10.13 -2.38 -9.02
CA CYS A 39 -9.12 -3.16 -8.31
C CYS A 39 -8.99 -4.56 -8.90
N ALA A 40 -7.76 -4.98 -9.19
CA ALA A 40 -7.47 -6.29 -9.78
C ALA A 40 -7.90 -7.49 -8.93
N THR A 41 -8.12 -7.30 -7.62
CA THR A 41 -8.44 -8.43 -6.71
C THR A 41 -9.93 -8.66 -6.51
N ARG A 42 -10.73 -7.59 -6.49
CA ARG A 42 -12.16 -7.66 -6.16
C ARG A 42 -13.07 -7.10 -7.25
N HIS A 43 -12.51 -6.39 -8.23
CA HIS A 43 -13.23 -5.79 -9.37
C HIS A 43 -14.45 -4.93 -9.02
N ASN A 44 -14.63 -4.54 -7.75
CA ASN A 44 -15.82 -3.84 -7.28
C ASN A 44 -15.53 -2.38 -6.91
N ASP A 45 -14.32 -2.11 -6.41
CA ASP A 45 -13.89 -0.78 -5.99
C ASP A 45 -12.77 -0.27 -6.91
N SER A 46 -12.69 1.05 -7.08
CA SER A 46 -11.56 1.67 -7.78
C SER A 46 -10.23 1.40 -7.07
N GLU A 47 -9.21 1.06 -7.85
CA GLU A 47 -7.86 0.80 -7.40
C GLU A 47 -7.14 2.11 -7.04
N THR A 48 -7.46 2.67 -5.88
CA THR A 48 -6.78 3.83 -5.32
C THR A 48 -5.72 3.40 -4.30
N LEU A 49 -4.77 4.28 -4.00
CA LEU A 49 -3.79 4.04 -2.94
C LEU A 49 -4.48 3.74 -1.60
N GLU A 50 -5.49 4.53 -1.24
CA GLU A 50 -6.30 4.32 -0.04
C GLU A 50 -6.99 2.95 -0.05
N HIS A 51 -7.55 2.53 -1.18
CA HIS A 51 -8.18 1.22 -1.28
C HIS A 51 -7.16 0.11 -1.01
N LEU A 52 -6.01 0.13 -1.71
CA LEU A 52 -4.98 -0.90 -1.56
C LEU A 52 -4.44 -0.97 -0.12
N VAL A 53 -4.15 0.19 0.46
CA VAL A 53 -3.54 0.27 1.78
C VAL A 53 -4.55 -0.02 2.89
N LEU A 54 -5.78 0.48 2.82
CA LEU A 54 -6.71 0.52 3.97
C LEU A 54 -8.03 -0.25 3.79
N LYS A 55 -8.44 -0.60 2.58
CA LYS A 55 -9.81 -1.13 2.35
C LYS A 55 -9.86 -2.49 1.66
N CYS A 56 -8.83 -2.82 0.87
CA CYS A 56 -8.86 -3.98 0.00
C CYS A 56 -8.76 -5.29 0.80
N THR A 57 -9.89 -5.97 0.99
CA THR A 57 -9.91 -7.26 1.71
C THR A 57 -9.39 -8.42 0.86
N GLY A 58 -9.12 -8.20 -0.43
CA GLY A 58 -8.52 -9.20 -1.33
C GLY A 58 -6.99 -9.29 -1.24
N LEU A 59 -6.35 -8.40 -0.48
CA LEU A 59 -4.89 -8.37 -0.34
C LEU A 59 -4.43 -9.03 0.97
N HIS A 60 -3.30 -9.71 0.87
CA HIS A 60 -2.61 -10.32 2.01
C HIS A 60 -1.29 -9.61 2.32
N PRO A 61 -0.93 -9.45 3.61
CA PRO A 61 -1.69 -9.83 4.81
C PRO A 61 -2.94 -8.96 5.05
N ALA A 62 -3.88 -9.49 5.84
CA ALA A 62 -5.02 -8.72 6.31
C ALA A 62 -4.57 -7.52 7.16
N LEU A 63 -5.42 -6.51 7.25
CA LEU A 63 -5.14 -5.35 8.09
C LEU A 63 -5.15 -5.75 9.57
N PRO A 64 -4.21 -5.23 10.38
CA PRO A 64 -4.25 -5.42 11.83
C PRO A 64 -5.51 -4.78 12.42
N GLU A 65 -6.04 -5.38 13.49
CA GLU A 65 -7.17 -4.82 14.25
C GLU A 65 -6.75 -3.50 14.90
N GLY A 66 -7.39 -2.39 14.50
CA GLY A 66 -7.09 -1.05 14.98
C GLY A 66 -7.28 0.01 13.90
N LEU A 67 -7.39 1.28 14.30
CA LEU A 67 -7.48 2.39 13.35
C LEU A 67 -6.12 2.55 12.63
N MET A 68 -6.07 2.26 11.34
CA MET A 68 -4.91 2.51 10.51
C MET A 68 -5.24 3.70 9.60
N ASP A 69 -4.58 4.83 9.83
CA ASP A 69 -4.63 5.97 8.92
C ASP A 69 -3.58 5.80 7.81
N LEU A 70 -3.78 6.49 6.68
CA LEU A 70 -2.90 6.38 5.53
C LEU A 70 -1.48 6.91 5.85
N ALA A 71 -1.37 7.95 6.68
CA ALA A 71 -0.09 8.55 7.01
C ALA A 71 0.77 7.60 7.87
N GLY A 72 0.17 6.96 8.87
CA GLY A 72 0.81 5.93 9.69
C GLY A 72 1.16 4.67 8.91
N ALA A 73 0.30 4.23 7.99
CA ALA A 73 0.58 3.11 7.10
C ALA A 73 1.82 3.33 6.21
N LEU A 74 1.99 4.56 5.75
CA LEU A 74 3.12 4.98 4.90
C LEU A 74 4.37 5.38 5.71
N GLY A 75 4.27 5.46 7.04
CA GLY A 75 5.36 5.81 7.94
C GLY A 75 5.69 7.31 7.94
N PHE A 76 4.66 8.16 8.02
CA PHE A 76 4.79 9.60 8.24
C PHE A 76 4.65 10.02 9.72
N THR A 77 4.07 9.17 10.58
CA THR A 77 3.82 9.46 12.01
C THR A 77 4.89 8.84 12.92
N GLY A 78 5.53 9.63 13.80
CA GLY A 78 6.74 9.23 14.52
C GLY A 78 6.62 8.85 16.00
N ASP A 79 5.42 8.60 16.53
CA ASP A 79 5.24 8.57 17.99
C ASP A 79 5.41 7.17 18.65
N ASP A 80 5.12 6.04 17.96
CA ASP A 80 5.20 4.69 18.57
C ASP A 80 5.92 3.67 17.67
N GLY A 81 7.25 3.55 17.81
CA GLY A 81 8.10 2.80 16.87
C GLY A 81 7.74 1.32 16.61
N GLN A 82 7.23 0.57 17.61
CA GLN A 82 6.86 -0.85 17.39
C GLN A 82 5.54 -1.03 16.62
N THR A 83 4.53 -0.19 16.90
CA THR A 83 3.24 -0.23 16.20
C THR A 83 3.40 0.30 14.77
N GLU A 84 4.29 1.27 14.58
CA GLU A 84 4.68 1.78 13.27
C GLU A 84 5.39 0.71 12.41
N GLU A 85 6.38 0.00 12.96
CA GLU A 85 7.11 -1.04 12.23
C GLU A 85 6.18 -2.16 11.72
N LYS A 86 5.22 -2.59 12.54
CA LYS A 86 4.20 -3.57 12.13
C LYS A 86 3.31 -3.04 11.00
N ARG A 87 2.79 -1.81 11.13
CA ARG A 87 1.93 -1.17 10.12
C ARG A 87 2.65 -1.01 8.78
N ILE A 88 3.91 -0.56 8.82
CA ILE A 88 4.73 -0.42 7.63
C ILE A 88 4.99 -1.78 6.98
N THR A 89 5.31 -2.80 7.78
CA THR A 89 5.59 -4.15 7.26
C THR A 89 4.36 -4.76 6.59
N VAL A 90 3.18 -4.60 7.19
CA VAL A 90 1.90 -5.01 6.59
C VAL A 90 1.67 -4.28 5.27
N THR A 91 1.85 -2.96 5.25
CA THR A 91 1.65 -2.14 4.04
C THR A 91 2.57 -2.59 2.91
N LYS A 92 3.87 -2.81 3.18
CA LYS A 92 4.83 -3.32 2.19
C LYS A 92 4.35 -4.64 1.58
N ARG A 93 4.01 -5.63 2.42
CA ARG A 93 3.59 -6.96 1.96
C ARG A 93 2.28 -6.92 1.17
N ARG A 94 1.34 -6.06 1.57
CA ARG A 94 0.08 -5.85 0.83
C ARG A 94 0.33 -5.27 -0.55
N LEU A 95 1.21 -4.27 -0.68
CA LEU A 95 1.59 -3.70 -1.97
C LEU A 95 2.32 -4.72 -2.86
N GLU A 96 3.20 -5.54 -2.29
CA GLU A 96 3.84 -6.63 -3.03
C GLU A 96 2.83 -7.67 -3.53
N ASN A 97 1.87 -8.06 -2.70
CA ASN A 97 0.79 -8.97 -3.08
C ASN A 97 -0.09 -8.36 -4.17
N TRP A 98 -0.44 -7.08 -4.04
CA TRP A 98 -1.18 -6.34 -5.07
C TRP A 98 -0.45 -6.35 -6.41
N LEU A 99 0.86 -6.06 -6.42
CA LEU A 99 1.63 -6.04 -7.66
C LEU A 99 1.63 -7.40 -8.36
N LYS A 100 1.66 -8.50 -7.60
CA LYS A 100 1.58 -9.87 -8.14
C LYS A 100 0.21 -10.19 -8.75
N LEU A 101 -0.87 -9.65 -8.19
CA LEU A 101 -2.24 -9.88 -8.66
C LEU A 101 -2.66 -8.93 -9.79
N SER A 102 -1.93 -7.82 -9.95
CA SER A 102 -2.27 -6.76 -10.92
C SER A 102 -1.44 -6.80 -12.20
N ARG A 103 -0.46 -7.71 -12.26
CA ARG A 103 0.31 -8.06 -13.46
C ARG A 103 -0.32 -9.28 -14.12
#